data_AF-F4KRG6-F1
#
_entry.id   AF-F4KRG6-F1
#
_cell.length_a   1.000
_cell.length_b   1.000
_cell.length_c   1.000
_cell.angle_alpha   90.00
_cell.angle_beta   90.00
_cell.angle_gamma   90.00
#
_symmetry.space_group_name_H-M   'P 1'
#
loop_
_entity.id
_entity.type
_entity.pdbx_description
1 polymer ?
#
loop_
_entity_poly.entity_id
_entity_poly.type
_entity_poly.pdbx_seq_one_letter_code
_entity_poly.pdbx_strand_id
1 'polypeptide(L)' 'MVTNKLKRRLLRARVVLNQAIRQILEINRIRKQLPFFQNREAKEKEIEQDLKLLNKIAQQQAVLIRKYEEELETS' A
#
# COMPACT_ATOMS: atom_id res chain seq x y z
N MET A 1 -23.92 1.01 18.76
CA MET A 1 -23.92 -0.35 18.17
C MET A 1 -22.94 -0.36 17.00
N VAL A 2 -21.70 -0.76 17.26
CA VAL A 2 -20.65 -0.96 16.25
C VAL A 2 -21.22 -1.71 15.05
N THR A 3 -21.29 -1.05 13.89
CA THR A 3 -21.93 -1.65 12.72
C THR A 3 -20.98 -2.66 12.06
N ASN A 4 -21.45 -3.86 11.72
CA ASN A 4 -20.71 -4.86 10.93
C ASN A 4 -20.10 -4.28 9.64
N LYS A 5 -20.67 -3.18 9.15
CA LYS A 5 -20.16 -2.38 8.03
C LYS A 5 -18.80 -1.75 8.31
N LEU A 6 -18.58 -1.18 9.49
CA LEU A 6 -17.31 -0.55 9.87
C LEU A 6 -16.18 -1.59 9.99
N LYS A 7 -16.45 -2.73 10.65
CA LYS A 7 -15.50 -3.87 10.73
C LYS A 7 -15.11 -4.38 9.34
N ARG A 8 -16.06 -4.49 8.40
CA ARG A 8 -15.76 -4.88 7.00
C ARG A 8 -14.90 -3.84 6.26
N ARG A 9 -15.14 -2.54 6.49
CA ARG A 9 -14.31 -1.46 5.90
C ARG A 9 -12.90 -1.49 6.45
N LEU A 10 -12.73 -1.68 7.76
CA LEU A 10 -11.43 -1.88 8.40
C LEU A 10 -10.68 -3.07 7.81
N LEU A 11 -11.34 -4.22 7.69
CA LEU A 11 -10.73 -5.41 7.10
C LEU A 11 -10.26 -5.15 5.66
N ARG A 12 -11.09 -4.50 4.83
CA ARG A 12 -10.71 -4.14 3.46
C ARG A 12 -9.51 -3.21 3.43
N ALA A 13 -9.49 -2.17 4.26
CA ALA A 13 -8.36 -1.23 4.32
C ALA A 13 -7.06 -1.95 4.70
N ARG A 14 -7.10 -2.86 5.69
CA ARG A 14 -5.96 -3.71 6.08
C ARG A 14 -5.48 -4.62 4.96
N VAL A 15 -6.39 -5.24 4.21
CA VAL A 15 -6.04 -6.09 3.06
C VAL A 15 -5.35 -5.26 1.98
N VAL A 16 -5.90 -4.10 1.61
CA VAL A 16 -5.31 -3.23 0.59
C VAL A 16 -3.94 -2.69 1.03
N LEU A 17 -3.80 -2.28 2.29
CA LEU A 17 -2.50 -1.86 2.84
C LEU A 17 -1.47 -2.98 2.74
N ASN A 18 -1.81 -4.19 3.18
CA ASN A 18 -0.91 -5.35 3.10
C ASN A 18 -0.51 -5.67 1.66
N GLN A 19 -1.46 -5.57 0.71
CA GLN A 19 -1.16 -5.78 -0.70
C GLN A 19 -0.21 -4.71 -1.25
N ALA A 20 -0.44 -3.43 -0.93
CA ALA A 20 0.44 -2.34 -1.33
C ALA A 20 1.87 -2.52 -0.79
N ILE A 21 2.00 -2.92 0.49
CA ILE A 21 3.31 -3.21 1.10
C ILE A 21 4.02 -4.35 0.38
N ARG A 22 3.31 -5.45 0.07
CA ARG A 22 3.89 -6.59 -0.68
C ARG A 22 4.41 -6.15 -2.05
N GLN A 23 3.62 -5.36 -2.79
CA GLN A 23 4.01 -4.84 -4.09
C GLN A 23 5.22 -3.89 -4.01
N ILE A 24 5.27 -3.02 -2.99
CA ILE A 24 6.44 -2.16 -2.73
C ILE A 24 7.71 -3.00 -2.51
N LEU A 25 7.62 -4.07 -1.70
CA LEU A 25 8.76 -4.94 -1.43
C LEU A 25 9.21 -5.69 -2.70
N GLU A 26 8.26 -6.15 -3.51
CA GLU A 26 8.54 -6.80 -4.79
C GLU A 26 9.23 -5.84 -5.77
N ILE A 27 8.71 -4.63 -5.94
CA ILE A 27 9.30 -3.61 -6.81
C ILE A 27 10.71 -3.23 -6.31
N ASN A 28 10.92 -3.12 -5.01
CA ASN A 28 12.26 -2.89 -4.46
C ASN A 28 13.21 -4.08 -4.73
N ARG A 29 12.71 -5.31 -4.75
CA ARG A 29 13.49 -6.48 -5.16
C ARG A 29 13.88 -6.40 -6.64
N ILE A 30 12.95 -6.01 -7.52
CA ILE A 30 13.21 -5.77 -8.94
C ILE A 30 14.21 -4.62 -9.13
N ARG A 31 14.09 -3.54 -8.37
CA ARG A 31 15.01 -2.39 -8.38
C ARG A 31 16.45 -2.80 -8.04
N LYS A 32 16.67 -3.82 -7.22
CA LYS A 32 18.03 -4.35 -6.98
C LYS A 32 18.63 -5.04 -8.21
N GLN A 33 17.79 -5.53 -9.11
CA GLN A 33 18.20 -6.16 -10.36
C GLN A 33 18.34 -5.14 -11.51
N LEU A 34 18.01 -3.88 -11.27
CA LEU A 34 18.07 -2.78 -12.25
C LEU A 34 19.40 -2.69 -13.04
N PRO A 35 20.59 -2.93 -12.42
CA PRO A 35 21.85 -2.92 -13.15
C PRO A 35 21.96 -3.95 -14.29
N PHE A 36 21.14 -4.99 -14.29
CA PHE A 36 21.17 -6.07 -15.29
C PHE A 36 20.19 -5.86 -16.45
N PHE A 37 19.39 -4.79 -16.44
CA PHE A 37 18.44 -4.49 -17.52
C PHE A 37 19.09 -3.61 -18.60
N GLN A 38 18.86 -3.95 -19.87
CA GLN A 38 19.35 -3.17 -21.01
C GLN A 38 18.78 -1.74 -21.05
N ASN A 39 17.50 -1.56 -20.66
CA ASN A 39 16.79 -0.28 -20.64
C ASN A 39 16.68 0.30 -19.23
N ARG A 40 17.81 0.41 -18.53
CA ARG A 40 17.89 0.79 -17.10
C ARG A 40 17.10 2.06 -16.77
N GLU A 41 17.31 3.15 -17.50
CA GLU A 41 16.68 4.44 -17.17
C GLU A 41 15.16 4.42 -17.33
N ALA A 42 14.67 3.75 -18.38
CA ALA A 42 13.23 3.59 -18.59
C ALA A 42 12.61 2.76 -17.46
N LYS A 43 13.27 1.66 -17.07
CA LYS A 43 12.82 0.80 -15.98
C LYS A 43 12.88 1.49 -14.62
N GLU A 44 13.88 2.34 -14.40
CA GLU A 44 14.02 3.12 -13.17
C GLU A 44 12.85 4.11 -13.01
N LYS A 45 12.50 4.83 -14.08
CA LYS A 45 11.36 5.75 -14.08
C LYS A 45 10.03 5.04 -13.82
N GLU A 46 9.81 3.88 -14.44
CA GLU A 46 8.63 3.04 -14.20
C GLU A 46 8.54 2.63 -12.73
N ILE A 47 9.63 2.08 -12.19
CA ILE A 47 9.72 1.67 -10.77
C ILE A 47 9.46 2.84 -9.82
N GLU A 48 10.00 4.02 -10.09
CA GLU A 48 9.77 5.21 -9.26
C GLU A 48 8.31 5.66 -9.28
N GLN A 49 7.66 5.63 -10.44
CA GLN A 49 6.24 5.96 -10.56
C GLN A 49 5.37 4.97 -9.80
N ASP A 50 5.64 3.67 -9.94
CA ASP A 50 4.92 2.61 -9.23
C ASP A 50 5.10 2.73 -7.71
N LEU A 51 6.34 2.93 -7.24
CA LEU A 51 6.61 3.16 -5.82
C LEU A 51 5.88 4.39 -5.30
N LYS A 52 5.85 5.49 -6.05
CA LYS A 52 5.14 6.71 -5.64
C LYS A 52 3.63 6.47 -5.48
N LEU A 53 3.02 5.75 -6.43
CA LEU A 53 1.60 5.41 -6.38
C LEU A 53 1.30 4.49 -5.20
N LEU A 54 2.06 3.41 -5.04
CA LEU A 54 1.84 2.42 -3.97
C LEU A 54 2.06 3.02 -2.58
N ASN A 55 3.05 3.89 -2.42
CA ASN A 55 3.25 4.61 -1.16
C ASN A 55 2.06 5.53 -0.84
N LYS A 56 1.51 6.23 -1.84
CA LYS A 56 0.29 7.04 -1.65
C LYS A 56 -0.90 6.19 -1.23
N ILE A 57 -1.09 5.03 -1.86
CA ILE A 57 -2.15 4.07 -1.49
C ILE A 57 -1.94 3.58 -0.05
N ALA A 58 -0.72 3.14 0.29
CA ALA A 58 -0.41 2.66 1.63
C ALA A 58 -0.67 3.72 2.71
N GLN A 59 -0.24 4.96 2.49
CA GLN A 59 -0.49 6.07 3.40
C GLN A 59 -2.00 6.32 3.59
N GLN A 60 -2.76 6.36 2.49
CA GLN A 60 -4.21 6.53 2.56
C GLN A 60 -4.90 5.40 3.35
N GLN A 61 -4.53 4.15 3.10
CA GLN A 61 -5.10 3.01 3.83
C GLN A 61 -4.71 3.04 5.31
N ALA A 62 -3.48 3.44 5.65
CA ALA A 62 -3.05 3.57 7.04
C ALA A 62 -3.88 4.61 7.81
N VAL A 63 -4.16 5.77 7.19
CA VAL A 63 -5.03 6.80 7.78
C VAL A 63 -6.45 6.27 7.98
N LEU A 64 -7.00 5.53 7.01
CA LEU A 64 -8.33 4.94 7.12
C LEU A 64 -8.41 3.89 8.22
N ILE A 65 -7.40 3.03 8.33
CA ILE A 65 -7.32 2.00 9.38
C ILE A 65 -7.38 2.65 10.75
N ARG A 66 -6.51 3.65 11.00
CA ARG A 66 -6.47 4.37 12.27
C ARG A 66 -7.82 5.00 12.60
N LYS A 67 -8.44 5.68 11.63
CA LYS A 67 -9.77 6.27 11.80
C LYS A 67 -10.83 5.21 12.15
N TYR A 68 -10.84 4.08 11.46
CA TYR A 68 -11.81 3.02 11.72
C TYR A 68 -11.57 2.31 13.06
N GLU A 69 -10.32 2.20 13.52
CA GLU A 69 -9.96 1.69 14.84
C GLU A 69 -10.47 2.64 15.94
N GLU A 70 -10.20 3.94 15.82
CA GLU A 70 -10.69 4.97 16.75
C GLU A 70 -12.23 5.00 16.81
N GLU A 71 -12.92 4.89 15.66
CA GLU A 71 -14.39 4.80 15.60
C GLU A 71 -14.94 3.51 16.25
N LEU A 72 -14.19 2.40 16.22
CA LEU A 72 -14.60 1.13 16.85
C LEU A 72 -14.40 1.14 18.36
N GLU A 73 -13.37 1.82 18.86
CA GLU A 73 -13.08 1.94 20.29
C GLU A 73 -14.06 2.87 21.01
N THR A 74 -14.62 3.86 20.28
CA THR A 74 -15.58 4.85 20.80
C THR A 74 -17.05 4.43 20.67
N SER A 75 -17.35 3.30 20.02
CA SER A 75 -18.72 2.82 19.66
C SER A 75 -19.23 1.64 20.48
#